data_AF-A0A955ZD67-F1
#
_entry.id   AF-A0A955ZD67-F1
#
_cell.length_a   1.000
_cell.length_b   1.000
_cell.length_c   1.000
_cell.angle_alpha   90.00
_cell.angle_beta   90.00
_cell.angle_gamma   90.00
#
_symmetry.space_group_name_H-M   'P 1'
#
loop_
_entity.id
_entity.type
_entity.pdbx_description
1 polymer ?
#
loop_
_entity_poly.entity_id
_entity_poly.type
_entity_poly.pdbx_seq_one_letter_code
_entity_poly.pdbx_strand_id
1 'polypeptide(L)'
;VMHVDTRVEWTVPLGPVTDKQKIQKAIRGVGPGGGGIYVDLSLQNAYAALDREKVNLKHVLLFSDGADAEERTDSFSLVRAAKARGITTSVVALGRGSDVSDLETMSKLGSGRFYLVEDASRLPAVFAQETILAARSSINETTFKPQPSTMGPAIRGIDFSGEPALTGYVVTIPKGRAQVHLRGPEGDPTLATWSVGIGRAAAFTSDYKDRWGAAWTSWSPAARMFAQLARDITRRGDDPRVRLEADAAGGQLHVRATVVDDDGRTESFRRLTVRVGGPDGYRRDVPLEAVGAGAYAATIPLSRPGAYVATALDELSKQPVATTGAVLTAGEELRPTGSDRALLSRVSELTGGKVRDTLAGIFTDREAKRFSYRNLTVPLLFLAAFLLLSGVAARRLAMPEALSRLKARVAGGLSRPRERRAQKAAEQAREAEAQTQTLEALQSAKQRTTVHAPPVVRDDIAPASVPRFARAPVPPPGQPPPPAASPPPAAGAAAGPPSSRQLSAAEILLARRRGRKS
;
A
#
# COMPACT_ATOMS: atom_id res chain seq x y z
N VAL A 1 -43.26 -16.10 16.25
CA VAL A 1 -42.93 -17.09 15.20
C VAL A 1 -44.08 -17.08 14.23
N MET A 2 -43.77 -16.78 12.98
CA MET A 2 -44.73 -16.63 11.89
C MET A 2 -44.31 -17.58 10.78
N HIS A 3 -45.26 -18.29 10.20
CA HIS A 3 -45.07 -19.11 9.00
C HIS A 3 -45.86 -18.47 7.87
N VAL A 4 -45.28 -18.44 6.69
CA VAL A 4 -45.88 -17.80 5.52
C VAL A 4 -45.70 -18.74 4.35
N ASP A 5 -46.83 -19.10 3.74
CA ASP A 5 -46.92 -19.75 2.44
C ASP A 5 -47.59 -18.75 1.47
N THR A 6 -48.85 -19.00 1.11
CA THR A 6 -49.76 -18.07 0.42
C THR A 6 -50.54 -17.19 1.39
N ARG A 7 -50.48 -17.48 2.70
CA ARG A 7 -51.11 -16.70 3.78
C ARG A 7 -50.19 -16.60 4.99
N VAL A 8 -50.46 -15.61 5.84
CA VAL A 8 -49.70 -15.38 7.08
C VAL A 8 -50.36 -16.10 8.24
N GLU A 9 -49.62 -17.01 8.88
CA GLU A 9 -50.07 -17.67 10.11
C GLU A 9 -49.12 -17.40 11.29
N TRP A 10 -49.69 -16.90 12.38
CA TRP A 10 -48.97 -16.66 13.63
C TRP A 10 -49.08 -17.86 14.57
N THR A 11 -48.17 -18.82 14.44
CA THR A 11 -48.06 -19.94 15.39
C THR A 11 -47.77 -19.47 16.82
N VAL A 12 -46.93 -18.44 16.94
CA VAL A 12 -46.64 -17.80 18.23
C VAL A 12 -46.70 -16.29 17.99
N PRO A 13 -47.76 -15.62 18.47
CA PRO A 13 -47.87 -14.16 18.41
C PRO A 13 -46.67 -13.48 19.06
N LEU A 14 -46.35 -12.27 18.58
CA LEU A 14 -45.29 -11.46 19.19
C LEU A 14 -45.73 -11.06 20.62
N GLY A 15 -44.84 -11.27 21.59
CA GLY A 15 -45.11 -10.95 22.99
C GLY A 15 -44.06 -11.54 23.93
N PRO A 16 -44.20 -11.31 25.25
CA PRO A 16 -43.29 -11.81 26.26
C PRO A 16 -43.26 -13.34 26.30
N VAL A 17 -42.06 -13.91 26.45
CA VAL A 17 -41.86 -15.36 26.60
C VAL A 17 -42.09 -15.74 28.07
N THR A 18 -43.35 -15.95 28.46
CA THR A 18 -43.73 -16.33 29.83
C THR A 18 -43.70 -17.85 30.06
N ASP A 19 -44.19 -18.63 29.10
CA ASP A 19 -44.23 -20.10 29.16
C ASP A 19 -43.51 -20.74 27.97
N LYS A 20 -42.25 -21.14 28.21
CA LYS A 20 -41.40 -21.78 27.20
C LYS A 20 -41.93 -23.14 26.77
N GLN A 21 -42.56 -23.91 27.66
CA GLN A 21 -43.05 -25.26 27.33
C GLN A 21 -44.27 -25.17 26.41
N LYS A 22 -45.19 -24.24 26.68
CA LYS A 22 -46.34 -23.97 25.82
C LYS A 22 -45.91 -23.49 24.44
N ILE A 23 -44.96 -22.56 24.37
CA ILE A 23 -44.40 -22.07 23.09
C ILE A 23 -43.75 -23.22 22.30
N GLN A 24 -42.94 -24.06 22.96
CA GLN A 24 -42.31 -25.20 22.31
C GLN A 24 -43.34 -26.20 21.78
N LYS A 25 -44.42 -26.45 22.54
CA LYS A 25 -45.52 -27.33 22.11
C LYS A 25 -46.25 -26.75 20.89
N ALA A 26 -46.50 -25.44 20.87
CA ALA A 26 -47.14 -24.76 19.74
C ALA A 26 -46.27 -24.86 18.47
N ILE A 27 -44.96 -24.58 18.57
CA ILE A 27 -44.02 -24.67 17.44
C ILE A 27 -43.92 -26.11 16.91
N ARG A 28 -43.86 -27.11 17.80
CA ARG A 28 -43.81 -28.53 17.40
C ARG A 28 -45.11 -29.02 16.75
N GLY A 29 -46.23 -28.34 16.98
CA GLY A 29 -47.51 -28.68 16.39
C GLY A 29 -47.69 -28.17 14.95
N VAL A 30 -46.76 -27.37 14.44
CA VAL A 30 -46.80 -26.86 13.07
C VAL A 30 -46.52 -28.00 12.10
N GLY A 31 -47.48 -28.27 11.22
CA GLY A 31 -47.34 -29.21 10.11
C GLY A 31 -46.63 -28.56 8.91
N PRO A 32 -46.11 -29.36 7.98
CA PRO A 32 -45.61 -28.84 6.71
C PRO A 32 -46.77 -28.20 5.92
N GLY A 33 -46.59 -26.94 5.51
CA GLY A 33 -47.40 -26.27 4.49
C GLY A 33 -46.78 -26.43 3.10
N GLY A 34 -47.37 -25.77 2.09
CA GLY A 34 -46.83 -25.74 0.72
C GLY A 34 -47.38 -24.55 -0.07
N GLY A 35 -46.63 -24.11 -1.10
CA GLY A 35 -47.04 -23.04 -2.01
C GLY A 35 -46.06 -21.86 -2.14
N GLY A 36 -44.75 -22.07 -1.97
CA GLY A 36 -43.75 -21.02 -2.03
C GLY A 36 -43.63 -20.21 -0.74
N ILE A 37 -42.51 -19.49 -0.55
CA ILE A 37 -42.30 -18.59 0.58
C ILE A 37 -42.45 -17.15 0.08
N TYR A 38 -43.60 -16.54 0.33
CA TYR A 38 -43.87 -15.16 -0.09
C TYR A 38 -43.10 -14.17 0.79
N VAL A 39 -41.98 -13.66 0.26
CA VAL A 39 -41.02 -12.85 1.01
C VAL A 39 -41.58 -11.48 1.36
N ASP A 40 -42.23 -10.80 0.41
CA ASP A 40 -42.79 -9.46 0.63
C ASP A 40 -43.85 -9.49 1.72
N LEU A 41 -44.75 -10.47 1.64
CA LEU A 41 -45.82 -10.67 2.63
C LEU A 41 -45.24 -10.96 4.03
N SER A 42 -44.19 -11.78 4.11
CA SER A 42 -43.47 -12.07 5.35
C SER A 42 -42.85 -10.82 5.97
N LEU A 43 -42.13 -10.03 5.17
CA LEU A 43 -41.44 -8.84 5.65
C LEU A 43 -42.43 -7.76 6.11
N GLN A 44 -43.49 -7.50 5.34
CA GLN A 44 -44.51 -6.52 5.69
C GLN A 44 -45.15 -6.83 7.05
N ASN A 45 -45.55 -8.09 7.27
CA ASN A 45 -46.21 -8.50 8.51
C ASN A 45 -45.25 -8.53 9.71
N ALA A 46 -44.01 -9.01 9.50
CA ALA A 46 -43.00 -9.02 10.55
C ALA A 46 -42.64 -7.59 11.00
N TYR A 47 -42.43 -6.67 10.06
CA TYR A 47 -42.12 -5.27 10.37
C TYR A 47 -43.30 -4.55 11.03
N ALA A 48 -44.52 -4.73 10.52
CA ALA A 48 -45.71 -4.13 11.12
C ALA A 48 -45.96 -4.61 12.55
N ALA A 49 -45.66 -5.89 12.87
CA ALA A 49 -45.72 -6.40 14.22
C ALA A 49 -44.66 -5.74 15.13
N LEU A 50 -43.41 -5.66 14.68
CA LEU A 50 -42.32 -5.04 15.45
C LEU A 50 -42.50 -3.54 15.64
N ASP A 51 -43.11 -2.83 14.70
CA ASP A 51 -43.36 -1.39 14.80
C ASP A 51 -44.26 -1.04 15.98
N ARG A 52 -45.21 -1.90 16.33
CA ARG A 52 -46.14 -1.71 17.46
C ARG A 52 -45.46 -1.87 18.83
N GLU A 53 -44.31 -2.54 18.89
CA GLU A 53 -43.60 -2.81 20.13
C GLU A 53 -42.70 -1.64 20.56
N LYS A 54 -42.70 -1.36 21.87
CA LYS A 54 -41.81 -0.38 22.51
C LYS A 54 -40.64 -1.11 23.19
N VAL A 55 -39.61 -1.40 22.41
CA VAL A 55 -38.41 -2.14 22.85
C VAL A 55 -37.14 -1.50 22.30
N ASN A 56 -36.01 -1.71 22.98
CA ASN A 56 -34.71 -1.15 22.58
C ASN A 56 -34.12 -1.78 21.31
N LEU A 57 -34.53 -3.01 20.97
CA LEU A 57 -33.98 -3.75 19.84
C LEU A 57 -35.09 -4.45 19.07
N LYS A 58 -35.10 -4.24 17.75
CA LYS A 58 -36.02 -4.87 16.80
C LYS A 58 -35.21 -5.61 15.74
N HIS A 59 -35.45 -6.92 15.62
CA HIS A 59 -34.71 -7.78 14.71
C HIS A 59 -35.64 -8.80 14.07
N VAL A 60 -35.53 -8.95 12.75
CA VAL A 60 -36.21 -9.98 11.95
C VAL A 60 -35.19 -10.99 11.48
N LEU A 61 -35.52 -12.26 11.65
CA LEU A 61 -34.78 -13.38 11.09
C LEU A 61 -35.67 -14.07 10.05
N LEU A 62 -35.37 -13.84 8.78
CA LEU A 62 -36.05 -14.45 7.65
C LEU A 62 -35.42 -15.82 7.36
N PHE A 63 -36.25 -16.84 7.21
CA PHE A 63 -35.83 -18.17 6.78
C PHE A 63 -36.55 -18.52 5.49
N SER A 64 -35.79 -18.89 4.45
CA SER A 64 -36.33 -19.27 3.15
C SER A 64 -35.52 -20.41 2.53
N ASP A 65 -36.15 -21.22 1.68
CA ASP A 65 -35.43 -22.03 0.70
C ASP A 65 -34.78 -21.10 -0.33
N GLY A 66 -33.57 -21.44 -0.76
CA GLY A 66 -32.81 -20.68 -1.76
C GLY A 66 -33.35 -20.82 -3.18
N ALA A 67 -34.29 -21.74 -3.44
CA ALA A 67 -34.91 -21.96 -4.75
C ALA A 67 -36.43 -21.70 -4.81
N ASP A 68 -37.04 -21.26 -3.71
CA ASP A 68 -38.51 -21.15 -3.57
C ASP A 68 -38.91 -19.82 -2.87
N ALA A 69 -38.11 -18.76 -3.09
CA ALA A 69 -38.34 -17.44 -2.51
C ALA A 69 -39.16 -16.56 -3.47
N GLU A 70 -40.48 -16.73 -3.42
CA GLU A 70 -41.44 -16.07 -4.30
C GLU A 70 -41.92 -14.70 -3.77
N GLU A 71 -42.65 -13.95 -4.61
CA GLU A 71 -43.22 -12.62 -4.32
C GLU A 71 -42.23 -11.68 -3.61
N ARG A 72 -41.24 -11.21 -4.36
CA ARG A 72 -40.07 -10.48 -3.84
C ARG A 72 -39.85 -9.11 -4.49
N THR A 73 -40.88 -8.60 -5.18
CA THR A 73 -40.85 -7.38 -5.99
C THR A 73 -40.43 -6.17 -5.16
N ASP A 74 -40.92 -6.07 -3.93
CA ASP A 74 -40.71 -4.93 -3.04
C ASP A 74 -39.74 -5.22 -1.87
N SER A 75 -39.29 -6.46 -1.72
CA SER A 75 -38.49 -6.90 -0.56
C SER A 75 -37.30 -6.00 -0.23
N PHE A 76 -36.53 -5.57 -1.23
CA PHE A 76 -35.39 -4.68 -1.04
C PHE A 76 -35.81 -3.30 -0.51
N SER A 77 -36.94 -2.77 -0.98
CA SER A 77 -37.47 -1.47 -0.55
C SER A 77 -37.99 -1.56 0.89
N LEU A 78 -38.71 -2.64 1.22
CA LEU A 78 -39.22 -2.95 2.55
C LEU A 78 -38.09 -3.05 3.57
N VAL A 79 -37.03 -3.80 3.25
CA VAL A 79 -35.87 -3.97 4.14
C VAL A 79 -35.18 -2.62 4.40
N ARG A 80 -34.98 -1.79 3.36
CA ARG A 80 -34.38 -0.45 3.52
C ARG A 80 -35.23 0.46 4.39
N ALA A 81 -36.55 0.47 4.16
CA ALA A 81 -37.49 1.26 4.95
C ALA A 81 -37.55 0.80 6.42
N ALA A 82 -37.50 -0.51 6.67
CA ALA A 82 -37.42 -1.06 8.02
C ALA A 82 -36.10 -0.69 8.70
N LYS A 83 -34.98 -0.75 7.97
CA LYS A 83 -33.67 -0.36 8.50
C LYS A 83 -33.61 1.11 8.90
N ALA A 84 -34.18 2.01 8.10
CA ALA A 84 -34.28 3.43 8.42
C ALA A 84 -35.06 3.70 9.72
N ARG A 85 -35.98 2.80 10.09
CA ARG A 85 -36.77 2.84 11.33
C ARG A 85 -36.14 2.04 12.48
N GLY A 86 -34.91 1.56 12.32
CA GLY A 86 -34.15 0.86 13.36
C GLY A 86 -34.39 -0.65 13.46
N ILE A 87 -35.09 -1.27 12.51
CA ILE A 87 -35.31 -2.72 12.47
C ILE A 87 -34.21 -3.38 11.63
N THR A 88 -33.48 -4.34 12.20
CA THR A 88 -32.45 -5.10 11.47
C THR A 88 -33.01 -6.40 10.91
N THR A 89 -32.45 -6.89 9.79
CA THR A 89 -32.93 -8.11 9.13
C THR A 89 -31.77 -9.03 8.74
N SER A 90 -31.77 -10.24 9.30
CA SER A 90 -30.88 -11.33 8.90
C SER A 90 -31.64 -12.38 8.11
N VAL A 91 -30.93 -13.11 7.25
CA VAL A 91 -31.54 -14.08 6.32
C VAL A 91 -30.80 -15.41 6.40
N VAL A 92 -31.55 -16.50 6.54
CA VAL A 92 -31.06 -17.88 6.48
C VAL A 92 -31.67 -18.54 5.24
N ALA A 93 -30.82 -18.89 4.28
CA ALA A 93 -31.19 -19.59 3.06
C ALA A 93 -30.85 -21.08 3.18
N LEU A 94 -31.79 -21.97 2.89
CA LEU A 94 -31.55 -23.42 2.79
C LEU A 94 -31.30 -23.79 1.31
N GLY A 95 -30.20 -24.45 1.00
CA GLY A 95 -29.88 -24.90 -0.36
C GLY A 95 -29.31 -23.82 -1.30
N ARG A 96 -28.63 -24.27 -2.36
CA ARG A 96 -28.02 -23.40 -3.40
C ARG A 96 -28.97 -23.22 -4.58
N GLY A 97 -30.03 -22.44 -4.39
CA GLY A 97 -30.95 -22.08 -5.47
C GLY A 97 -30.65 -20.72 -6.11
N SER A 98 -31.50 -20.33 -7.07
CA SER A 98 -31.39 -19.08 -7.83
C SER A 98 -31.59 -17.83 -6.97
N ASP A 99 -32.33 -17.91 -5.86
CA ASP A 99 -32.70 -16.74 -5.05
C ASP A 99 -31.66 -16.37 -4.00
N VAL A 100 -30.63 -17.19 -3.83
CA VAL A 100 -29.55 -17.00 -2.83
C VAL A 100 -28.91 -15.61 -2.94
N SER A 101 -28.62 -15.14 -4.16
CA SER A 101 -28.00 -13.83 -4.39
C SER A 101 -28.86 -12.68 -3.84
N ASP A 102 -30.17 -12.79 -4.02
CA ASP A 102 -31.11 -11.76 -3.60
C ASP A 102 -31.39 -11.83 -2.10
N LEU A 103 -31.48 -13.04 -1.54
CA LEU A 103 -31.52 -13.29 -0.09
C LEU A 103 -30.29 -12.72 0.62
N GLU A 104 -29.10 -12.88 0.03
CA GLU A 104 -27.87 -12.27 0.53
C GLU A 104 -27.95 -10.75 0.48
N THR A 105 -28.40 -10.18 -0.65
CA THR A 105 -28.55 -8.74 -0.83
C THR A 105 -29.51 -8.13 0.19
N MET A 106 -30.63 -8.79 0.49
CA MET A 106 -31.57 -8.33 1.53
C MET A 106 -30.91 -8.25 2.90
N SER A 107 -30.15 -9.26 3.32
CA SER A 107 -29.46 -9.21 4.62
C SER A 107 -28.49 -8.03 4.74
N LYS A 108 -27.78 -7.69 3.65
CA LYS A 108 -26.86 -6.55 3.59
C LYS A 108 -27.62 -5.23 3.73
N LEU A 109 -28.73 -5.07 2.99
CA LEU A 109 -29.60 -3.89 3.09
C LEU A 109 -30.20 -3.74 4.50
N GLY A 110 -30.54 -4.85 5.15
CA GLY A 110 -31.08 -4.89 6.51
C GLY A 110 -30.04 -4.71 7.61
N SER A 111 -28.77 -4.55 7.24
CA SER A 111 -27.61 -4.59 8.16
C SER A 111 -27.63 -5.78 9.12
N GLY A 112 -28.07 -6.95 8.63
CA GLY A 112 -28.01 -8.22 9.34
C GLY A 112 -26.95 -9.14 8.74
N ARG A 113 -27.13 -10.43 8.96
CA ARG A 113 -26.22 -11.49 8.53
C ARG A 113 -26.92 -12.43 7.56
N PHE A 114 -26.15 -12.91 6.59
CA PHE A 114 -26.57 -13.96 5.66
C PHE A 114 -26.00 -15.30 6.07
N TYR A 115 -26.82 -16.35 6.04
CA TYR A 115 -26.38 -17.73 6.24
C TYR A 115 -26.90 -18.60 5.11
N LEU A 116 -25.99 -19.11 4.29
CA LEU A 116 -26.29 -20.19 3.36
C LEU A 116 -26.08 -21.52 4.07
N VAL A 117 -27.15 -22.30 4.22
CA VAL A 117 -27.15 -23.59 4.91
C VAL A 117 -27.48 -24.67 3.89
N GLU A 118 -26.57 -25.61 3.68
CA GLU A 118 -26.81 -26.77 2.78
C GLU A 118 -27.33 -27.99 3.54
N ASP A 119 -27.09 -28.02 4.85
CA ASP A 119 -27.43 -29.13 5.73
C ASP A 119 -28.44 -28.64 6.78
N ALA A 120 -29.69 -29.09 6.65
CA ALA A 120 -30.79 -28.72 7.52
C ALA A 120 -30.52 -29.05 9.00
N SER A 121 -29.65 -30.03 9.31
CA SER A 121 -29.29 -30.37 10.70
C SER A 121 -28.55 -29.23 11.41
N ARG A 122 -27.99 -28.27 10.67
CA ARG A 122 -27.28 -27.08 11.20
C ARG A 122 -28.21 -25.91 11.49
N LEU A 123 -29.44 -25.91 10.98
CA LEU A 123 -30.38 -24.81 11.16
C LEU A 123 -30.60 -24.42 12.63
N PRO A 124 -30.79 -25.35 13.59
CA PRO A 124 -30.96 -24.99 14.99
C PRO A 124 -29.77 -24.20 15.57
N ALA A 125 -28.55 -24.56 15.17
CA ALA A 125 -27.35 -23.85 15.61
C ALA A 125 -27.26 -22.45 15.01
N VAL A 126 -27.62 -22.29 13.72
CA VAL A 126 -27.65 -20.99 13.05
C VAL A 126 -28.70 -20.06 13.66
N PHE A 127 -29.94 -20.55 13.88
CA PHE A 127 -30.99 -19.78 14.54
C PHE A 127 -30.60 -19.34 15.95
N ALA A 128 -30.00 -20.25 16.73
CA ALA A 128 -29.53 -19.93 18.08
C ALA A 128 -28.40 -18.88 18.05
N GLN A 129 -27.42 -19.08 17.17
CA GLN A 129 -26.31 -18.14 17.00
C GLN A 129 -26.82 -16.75 16.60
N GLU A 130 -27.73 -16.67 15.63
CA GLU A 130 -28.27 -15.40 15.17
C GLU A 130 -29.08 -14.69 16.25
N THR A 131 -29.95 -15.42 16.95
CA THR A 131 -30.73 -14.87 18.07
C THR A 131 -29.81 -14.34 19.16
N ILE A 132 -28.73 -15.09 19.48
CA ILE A 132 -27.73 -14.65 20.44
C ILE A 132 -27.02 -13.38 19.95
N LEU A 133 -26.57 -13.33 18.70
CA LEU A 133 -25.84 -12.18 18.17
C LEU A 133 -26.73 -10.94 18.02
N ALA A 134 -28.00 -11.12 17.66
CA ALA A 134 -29.00 -10.05 17.62
C ALA A 134 -29.35 -9.56 19.04
N ALA A 135 -29.43 -10.44 20.04
CA ALA A 135 -29.61 -10.05 21.44
C ALA A 135 -28.33 -9.43 22.05
N ARG A 136 -27.14 -9.83 21.59
CA ARG A 136 -25.83 -9.40 22.12
C ARG A 136 -25.31 -8.07 21.57
N SER A 137 -25.96 -7.46 20.59
CA SER A 137 -25.67 -6.04 20.30
C SER A 137 -26.21 -5.08 21.38
N SER A 138 -26.59 -5.61 22.55
CA SER A 138 -27.09 -4.88 23.70
C SER A 138 -25.93 -4.41 24.57
N ILE A 139 -25.85 -3.10 24.73
CA ILE A 139 -25.23 -2.49 25.90
C ILE A 139 -25.90 -3.10 27.15
N ASN A 140 -25.11 -3.49 28.15
CA ASN A 140 -25.60 -3.93 29.45
C ASN A 140 -25.25 -2.86 30.50
N GLU A 141 -26.25 -2.09 30.94
CA GLU A 141 -26.09 -1.01 31.96
C GLU A 141 -26.47 -1.53 33.34
N THR A 142 -25.61 -2.38 33.90
CA THR A 142 -25.75 -2.89 35.26
C THR A 142 -24.51 -2.52 36.06
N THR A 143 -24.67 -2.19 37.34
CA THR A 143 -23.55 -1.97 38.25
C THR A 143 -22.84 -3.29 38.57
N PHE A 144 -21.54 -3.38 38.28
CA PHE A 144 -20.74 -4.58 38.53
C PHE A 144 -19.29 -4.26 38.88
N LYS A 145 -18.64 -5.19 39.58
CA LYS A 145 -17.19 -5.18 39.83
C LYS A 145 -16.52 -6.17 38.86
N PRO A 146 -15.61 -5.71 37.97
CA PRO A 146 -14.95 -6.60 37.03
C PRO A 146 -14.14 -7.68 37.74
N GLN A 147 -14.34 -8.93 37.36
CA GLN A 147 -13.63 -10.07 37.97
C GLN A 147 -12.33 -10.35 37.21
N PRO A 148 -11.16 -10.35 37.88
CA PRO A 148 -9.91 -10.79 37.28
C PRO A 148 -10.00 -12.25 36.82
N SER A 149 -9.49 -12.53 35.62
CA SER A 149 -9.47 -13.88 35.05
C SER A 149 -8.04 -14.30 34.69
N THR A 150 -7.59 -14.08 33.45
CA THR A 150 -6.22 -14.45 33.06
C THR A 150 -5.26 -13.32 33.39
N MET A 151 -4.28 -13.60 34.25
CA MET A 151 -3.20 -12.66 34.54
C MET A 151 -2.40 -12.35 33.28
N GLY A 152 -2.13 -11.06 33.05
CA GLY A 152 -1.39 -10.58 31.90
C GLY A 152 -0.67 -9.27 32.20
N PRO A 153 0.17 -8.78 31.27
CA PRO A 153 0.95 -7.56 31.48
C PRO A 153 0.09 -6.36 31.86
N ALA A 154 -1.12 -6.24 31.29
CA ALA A 154 -2.05 -5.14 31.55
C ALA A 154 -2.51 -5.04 33.01
N ILE A 155 -2.69 -6.17 33.69
CA ILE A 155 -3.24 -6.23 35.07
C ILE A 155 -2.21 -6.67 36.11
N ARG A 156 -0.92 -6.69 35.74
CA ARG A 156 0.14 -7.18 36.63
C ARG A 156 0.31 -6.26 37.84
N GLY A 157 0.30 -6.85 39.03
CA GLY A 157 0.51 -6.13 40.29
C GLY A 157 -0.57 -5.09 40.59
N ILE A 158 -1.76 -5.25 40.01
CA ILE A 158 -2.95 -4.46 40.31
C ILE A 158 -3.80 -5.25 41.28
N ASP A 159 -4.08 -4.66 42.44
CA ASP A 159 -5.04 -5.20 43.37
C ASP A 159 -6.44 -4.71 42.99
N PHE A 160 -7.34 -5.67 42.77
CA PHE A 160 -8.74 -5.42 42.45
C PHE A 160 -9.62 -5.47 43.71
N SER A 161 -9.13 -5.89 44.88
CA SER A 161 -9.95 -5.99 46.11
C SER A 161 -10.77 -4.73 46.45
N GLY A 162 -10.24 -3.54 46.15
CA GLY A 162 -10.86 -2.24 46.34
C GLY A 162 -11.40 -1.58 45.07
N GLU A 163 -11.70 -2.33 44.01
CA GLU A 163 -12.12 -1.71 42.74
C GLU A 163 -13.50 -1.03 42.88
N PRO A 164 -13.68 0.19 42.33
CA PRO A 164 -15.00 0.77 42.18
C PRO A 164 -15.83 -0.03 41.17
N ALA A 165 -17.14 0.04 41.30
CA ALA A 165 -18.02 -0.59 40.32
C ALA A 165 -18.03 0.19 38.99
N LEU A 166 -18.14 -0.53 37.88
CA LEU A 166 -18.52 -0.01 36.58
C LEU A 166 -20.03 -0.11 36.44
N THR A 167 -20.67 0.82 35.72
CA THR A 167 -22.15 0.84 35.57
C THR A 167 -22.65 0.35 34.23
N GLY A 168 -21.76 -0.13 33.36
CA GLY A 168 -22.15 -0.75 32.11
C GLY A 168 -20.98 -1.22 31.26
N TYR A 169 -21.28 -2.06 30.27
CA TYR A 169 -20.33 -2.58 29.31
C TYR A 169 -21.04 -3.04 28.04
N VAL A 170 -20.29 -3.09 26.95
CA VAL A 170 -20.72 -3.69 25.69
C VAL A 170 -20.50 -5.19 25.75
N VAL A 171 -21.57 -5.96 25.59
CA VAL A 171 -21.50 -7.42 25.54
C VAL A 171 -20.76 -7.85 24.28
N THR A 172 -19.67 -8.59 24.44
CA THR A 172 -18.82 -9.03 23.31
C THR A 172 -18.37 -10.48 23.49
N ILE A 173 -17.80 -11.07 22.43
CA ILE A 173 -17.31 -12.44 22.45
C ILE A 173 -15.80 -12.42 22.18
N PRO A 174 -14.96 -13.06 23.01
CA PRO A 174 -13.54 -13.12 22.74
C PRO A 174 -13.27 -14.00 21.52
N LYS A 175 -12.35 -13.57 20.65
CA LYS A 175 -11.83 -14.42 19.57
C LYS A 175 -11.08 -15.61 20.17
N GLY A 176 -10.99 -16.73 19.45
CA GLY A 176 -10.47 -18.00 19.98
C GLY A 176 -9.04 -17.96 20.58
N ARG A 177 -8.21 -16.98 20.21
CA ARG A 177 -6.85 -16.79 20.77
C ARG A 177 -6.72 -15.54 21.65
N ALA A 178 -7.81 -14.87 22.00
CA ALA A 178 -7.79 -13.69 22.86
C ALA A 178 -7.59 -14.12 24.32
N GLN A 179 -6.80 -13.34 25.07
CA GLN A 179 -6.65 -13.49 26.51
C GLN A 179 -7.61 -12.53 27.20
N VAL A 180 -8.51 -13.07 28.03
CA VAL A 180 -9.49 -12.28 28.77
C VAL A 180 -8.96 -11.99 30.16
N HIS A 181 -8.67 -10.72 30.44
CA HIS A 181 -8.09 -10.27 31.70
C HIS A 181 -9.14 -9.93 32.74
N LEU A 182 -10.22 -9.26 32.33
CA LEU A 182 -11.34 -8.91 33.20
C LEU A 182 -12.64 -9.42 32.61
N ARG A 183 -13.55 -9.90 33.47
CA ARG A 183 -14.89 -10.38 33.10
C ARG A 183 -15.99 -9.59 33.79
N GLY A 184 -17.09 -9.43 33.08
CA GLY A 184 -18.35 -8.90 33.59
C GLY A 184 -19.16 -9.95 34.35
N PRO A 185 -20.35 -9.58 34.84
CA PRO A 185 -21.19 -10.42 35.70
C PRO A 185 -21.64 -11.73 35.04
N GLU A 186 -21.84 -11.74 33.72
CA GLU A 186 -22.24 -12.93 32.95
C GLU A 186 -21.04 -13.70 32.37
N GLY A 187 -19.82 -13.31 32.74
CA GLY A 187 -18.58 -13.91 32.24
C GLY A 187 -18.10 -13.35 30.90
N ASP A 188 -18.79 -12.34 30.36
CA ASP A 188 -18.38 -11.61 29.16
C ASP A 188 -17.06 -10.85 29.38
N PRO A 189 -16.20 -10.70 28.35
CA PRO A 189 -14.95 -9.99 28.49
C PRO A 189 -15.17 -8.48 28.67
N THR A 190 -14.66 -7.94 29.78
CA THR A 190 -14.59 -6.49 30.04
C THR A 190 -13.24 -5.90 29.61
N LEU A 191 -12.16 -6.69 29.74
CA LEU A 191 -10.84 -6.36 29.20
C LEU A 191 -10.24 -7.61 28.56
N ALA A 192 -9.85 -7.52 27.30
CA ALA A 192 -9.18 -8.61 26.60
C ALA A 192 -8.04 -8.10 25.71
N THR A 193 -6.99 -8.90 25.54
CA THR A 193 -5.89 -8.66 24.59
C THR A 193 -5.79 -9.77 23.56
N TRP A 194 -5.27 -9.45 22.38
CA TRP A 194 -5.07 -10.41 21.30
C TRP A 194 -3.84 -10.07 20.46
N SER A 195 -3.13 -11.09 19.99
CA SER A 195 -1.97 -10.94 19.09
C SER A 195 -2.39 -11.20 17.64
N VAL A 196 -2.15 -10.20 16.78
CA VAL A 196 -2.49 -10.22 15.35
C VAL A 196 -1.22 -9.97 14.55
N GLY A 197 -0.72 -11.01 13.87
CA GLY A 197 0.59 -10.95 13.22
C GLY A 197 1.71 -10.67 14.23
N ILE A 198 2.48 -9.60 13.98
CA ILE A 198 3.53 -9.09 14.88
C ILE A 198 3.02 -8.02 15.87
N GLY A 199 1.75 -7.61 15.74
CA GLY A 199 1.14 -6.58 16.58
C GLY A 199 0.29 -7.16 17.71
N ARG A 200 -0.11 -6.27 18.62
CA ARG A 200 -1.03 -6.58 19.72
C ARG A 200 -2.18 -5.58 19.73
N ALA A 201 -3.36 -6.06 20.05
CA ALA A 201 -4.57 -5.27 20.19
C ALA A 201 -5.20 -5.54 21.55
N ALA A 202 -5.92 -4.56 22.07
CA ALA A 202 -6.70 -4.68 23.29
C ALA A 202 -8.10 -4.12 23.07
N ALA A 203 -9.06 -4.67 23.81
CA ALA A 203 -10.41 -4.13 23.90
C ALA A 203 -10.80 -4.02 25.37
N PHE A 204 -11.15 -2.81 25.79
CA PHE A 204 -11.87 -2.53 27.02
C PHE A 204 -13.31 -2.21 26.63
N THR A 205 -14.27 -3.00 27.11
CA THR A 205 -15.66 -2.95 26.63
C THR A 205 -16.57 -2.15 27.53
N SER A 206 -16.05 -1.62 28.63
CA SER A 206 -16.70 -0.57 29.40
C SER A 206 -16.17 0.81 28.98
N ASP A 207 -16.68 1.84 29.62
CA ASP A 207 -16.27 3.22 29.43
C ASP A 207 -15.18 3.59 30.46
N TYR A 208 -14.28 4.49 30.10
CA TYR A 208 -13.29 5.10 31.00
C TYR A 208 -13.47 6.62 31.01
N LYS A 209 -14.72 7.04 31.23
CA LYS A 209 -15.15 8.43 31.22
C LYS A 209 -16.39 8.58 32.10
N ASP A 210 -17.33 9.45 31.73
CA ASP A 210 -18.46 9.88 32.54
C ASP A 210 -19.66 8.92 32.53
N ARG A 211 -19.76 8.00 31.56
CA ARG A 211 -20.97 7.17 31.40
C ARG A 211 -20.95 5.92 32.27
N TRP A 212 -19.92 5.08 32.13
CA TRP A 212 -19.82 3.82 32.90
C TRP A 212 -18.61 3.71 33.82
N GLY A 213 -17.57 4.49 33.54
CA GLY A 213 -16.27 4.39 34.19
C GLY A 213 -15.92 5.55 35.11
N ALA A 214 -16.87 6.39 35.51
CA ALA A 214 -16.54 7.65 36.19
C ALA A 214 -15.72 7.40 37.46
N ALA A 215 -16.11 6.42 38.27
CA ALA A 215 -15.36 6.03 39.47
C ALA A 215 -13.98 5.41 39.18
N TRP A 216 -13.78 4.83 37.99
CA TRP A 216 -12.48 4.30 37.57
C TRP A 216 -11.50 5.42 37.19
N THR A 217 -11.99 6.58 36.75
CA THR A 217 -11.11 7.73 36.42
C THR A 217 -10.38 8.29 37.64
N SER A 218 -10.97 8.19 38.84
CA SER A 218 -10.36 8.59 40.10
C SER A 218 -9.62 7.46 40.84
N TRP A 219 -9.70 6.22 40.33
CA TRP A 219 -9.05 5.06 40.94
C TRP A 219 -7.65 4.84 40.37
N SER A 220 -6.61 5.24 41.13
CA SER A 220 -5.21 5.19 40.69
C SER A 220 -4.73 3.85 40.08
N PRO A 221 -5.17 2.68 40.57
CA PRO A 221 -4.83 1.40 39.93
C PRO A 221 -5.36 1.25 38.50
N ALA A 222 -6.51 1.84 38.13
CA ALA A 222 -6.97 1.84 36.74
C ALA A 222 -6.04 2.63 35.82
N ALA A 223 -5.53 3.79 36.25
CA ALA A 223 -4.54 4.55 35.47
C ALA A 223 -3.27 3.73 35.22
N ARG A 224 -2.79 2.99 36.23
CA ARG A 224 -1.67 2.04 36.10
C ARG A 224 -2.02 0.90 35.14
N MET A 225 -3.24 0.37 35.18
CA MET A 225 -3.74 -0.65 34.25
C MET A 225 -3.68 -0.17 32.80
N PHE A 226 -4.25 1.00 32.51
CA PHE A 226 -4.26 1.55 31.16
C PHE A 226 -2.85 1.90 30.68
N ALA A 227 -1.97 2.41 31.54
CA ALA A 227 -0.57 2.63 31.18
C ALA A 227 0.18 1.32 30.88
N GLN A 228 -0.09 0.25 31.64
CA GLN A 228 0.48 -1.08 31.38
C GLN A 228 -0.08 -1.68 30.08
N LEU A 229 -1.40 -1.57 29.87
CA LEU A 229 -2.06 -1.99 28.64
C LEU A 229 -1.51 -1.27 27.42
N ALA A 230 -1.35 0.06 27.51
CA ALA A 230 -0.76 0.87 26.44
C ALA A 230 0.66 0.40 26.10
N ARG A 231 1.53 0.19 27.10
CA ARG A 231 2.89 -0.36 26.87
C ARG A 231 2.87 -1.77 26.29
N ASP A 232 1.86 -2.58 26.66
CA ASP A 232 1.72 -3.96 26.19
C ASP A 232 1.29 -4.03 24.72
N ILE A 233 0.46 -3.08 24.27
CA ILE A 233 0.01 -3.00 22.87
C ILE A 233 0.91 -2.13 21.97
N THR A 234 1.73 -1.27 22.56
CA THR A 234 2.70 -0.45 21.82
C THR A 234 3.80 -1.33 21.23
N ARG A 235 4.23 -0.99 20.01
CA ARG A 235 5.43 -1.59 19.41
C ARG A 235 6.61 -1.27 20.34
N ARG A 236 7.26 -2.29 20.90
CA ARG A 236 8.52 -2.09 21.62
C ARG A 236 9.51 -1.45 20.64
N GLY A 237 10.06 -0.29 21.01
CA GLY A 237 11.06 0.40 20.22
C GLY A 237 12.26 -0.51 19.99
N ASP A 238 12.85 -0.42 18.81
CA ASP A 238 14.10 -1.09 18.52
C ASP A 238 15.21 -0.50 19.45
N ASP A 239 16.11 -1.33 19.96
CA ASP A 239 17.32 -0.92 20.66
C ASP A 239 18.14 -0.06 19.67
N PRO A 240 18.35 1.24 19.93
CA PRO A 240 19.02 2.13 18.99
C PRO A 240 20.47 1.71 18.69
N ARG A 241 21.04 0.85 19.54
CA ARG A 241 22.36 0.26 19.38
C ARG A 241 22.41 -0.87 18.35
N VAL A 242 21.26 -1.41 17.95
CA VAL A 242 21.17 -2.52 17.00
C VAL A 242 20.46 -2.05 15.74
N ARG A 243 21.23 -1.85 14.68
CA ARG A 243 20.70 -1.56 13.35
C ARG A 243 20.53 -2.87 12.58
N LEU A 244 19.30 -3.20 12.20
CA LEU A 244 18.97 -4.42 11.46
C LEU A 244 18.51 -4.08 10.05
N GLU A 245 19.16 -4.67 9.05
CA GLU A 245 18.86 -4.54 7.64
C GLU A 245 18.54 -5.92 7.06
N ALA A 246 17.55 -6.00 6.20
CA ALA A 246 17.22 -7.22 5.49
C ALA A 246 16.97 -6.91 4.01
N ASP A 247 17.50 -7.77 3.16
CA ASP A 247 17.35 -7.70 1.71
C ASP A 247 16.98 -9.09 1.20
N ALA A 248 16.00 -9.15 0.29
CA ALA A 248 15.56 -10.40 -0.32
C ALA A 248 15.97 -10.36 -1.80
N ALA A 249 16.93 -11.21 -2.17
CA ALA A 249 17.48 -11.28 -3.52
C ALA A 249 17.80 -12.73 -3.89
N GLY A 250 17.49 -13.13 -5.12
CA GLY A 250 17.89 -14.45 -5.65
C GLY A 250 17.32 -15.63 -4.86
N GLY A 251 16.11 -15.48 -4.32
CA GLY A 251 15.46 -16.50 -3.49
C GLY A 251 16.08 -16.68 -2.09
N GLN A 252 16.94 -15.75 -1.66
CA GLN A 252 17.55 -15.75 -0.34
C GLN A 252 17.19 -14.47 0.41
N LEU A 253 17.06 -14.56 1.72
CA LEU A 253 16.95 -13.42 2.63
C LEU A 253 18.30 -13.21 3.29
N HIS A 254 18.95 -12.10 2.97
CA HIS A 254 20.16 -11.65 3.61
C HIS A 254 19.81 -10.70 4.75
N VAL A 255 20.11 -11.11 5.98
CA VAL A 255 19.92 -10.28 7.18
C VAL A 255 21.28 -9.83 7.68
N ARG A 256 21.45 -8.53 7.92
CA ARG A 256 22.66 -7.92 8.48
C ARG A 256 22.30 -7.11 9.70
N ALA A 257 23.08 -7.26 10.77
CA ALA A 257 22.95 -6.46 11.98
C ALA A 257 24.27 -5.73 12.27
N THR A 258 24.18 -4.45 12.60
CA THR A 258 25.29 -3.66 13.15
C THR A 258 24.99 -3.31 14.59
N VAL A 259 25.91 -3.63 15.49
CA VAL A 259 25.79 -3.44 16.93
C VAL A 259 26.86 -2.48 17.43
N VAL A 260 26.42 -1.44 18.14
CA VAL A 260 27.29 -0.46 18.80
C VAL A 260 27.04 -0.43 20.32
N ASP A 261 28.03 -0.01 21.10
CA ASP A 261 27.88 0.25 22.53
C ASP A 261 27.31 1.66 22.79
N ASP A 262 27.17 2.03 24.06
CA ASP A 262 26.65 3.34 24.48
C ASP A 262 27.57 4.51 24.08
N ASP A 263 28.86 4.25 23.84
CA ASP A 263 29.86 5.21 23.36
C ASP A 263 29.93 5.26 21.82
N GLY A 264 29.12 4.45 21.12
CA GLY A 264 29.10 4.34 19.66
C GLY A 264 30.22 3.50 19.07
N ARG A 265 30.99 2.74 19.87
CA ARG A 265 32.00 1.79 19.40
C ARG A 265 31.37 0.45 19.06
N THR A 266 32.01 -0.33 18.19
CA THR A 266 31.49 -1.62 17.73
C THR A 266 31.50 -2.67 18.84
N GLU A 267 30.36 -3.31 19.12
CA GLU A 267 30.23 -4.37 20.13
C GLU A 267 30.22 -5.77 19.48
N SER A 268 31.28 -6.55 19.71
CA SER A 268 31.53 -7.80 18.95
C SER A 268 31.14 -9.10 19.67
N PHE A 269 30.63 -9.03 20.90
CA PHE A 269 30.30 -10.21 21.71
C PHE A 269 28.80 -10.41 21.96
N ARG A 270 27.95 -9.59 21.34
CA ARG A 270 26.50 -9.67 21.51
C ARG A 270 25.93 -10.79 20.64
N ARG A 271 25.37 -11.82 21.26
CA ARG A 271 24.77 -12.94 20.52
C ARG A 271 23.34 -12.61 20.12
N LEU A 272 23.09 -12.59 18.82
CA LEU A 272 21.79 -12.27 18.24
C LEU A 272 21.23 -13.48 17.49
N THR A 273 19.93 -13.71 17.64
CA THR A 273 19.17 -14.67 16.83
C THR A 273 18.12 -13.91 16.04
N VAL A 274 18.07 -14.11 14.72
CA VAL A 274 16.98 -13.55 13.92
C VAL A 274 15.83 -14.54 13.82
N ARG A 275 14.63 -14.08 14.18
CA ARG A 275 13.36 -14.76 13.92
C ARG A 275 12.72 -14.17 12.69
N VAL A 276 12.59 -14.97 11.64
CA VAL A 276 11.98 -14.57 10.37
C VAL A 276 10.55 -15.11 10.31
N GLY A 277 9.58 -14.24 10.09
CA GLY A 277 8.19 -14.58 9.77
C GLY A 277 7.87 -14.26 8.31
N GLY A 278 7.10 -15.10 7.65
CA GLY A 278 6.71 -14.91 6.25
C GLY A 278 5.27 -15.31 5.94
N PRO A 279 4.89 -15.34 4.65
CA PRO A 279 3.56 -15.76 4.20
C PRO A 279 3.21 -17.18 4.67
N ASP A 280 1.92 -17.49 4.76
CA ASP A 280 1.38 -18.81 5.15
C ASP A 280 1.86 -19.35 6.51
N GLY A 281 2.28 -18.45 7.40
CA GLY A 281 2.78 -18.83 8.72
C GLY A 281 4.22 -19.36 8.72
N TYR A 282 4.98 -19.15 7.64
CA TYR A 282 6.41 -19.45 7.62
C TYR A 282 7.11 -18.79 8.81
N ARG A 283 7.87 -19.58 9.57
CA ARG A 283 8.67 -19.11 10.70
C ARG A 283 9.97 -19.86 10.77
N ARG A 284 11.09 -19.14 10.89
CA ARG A 284 12.41 -19.74 11.07
C ARG A 284 13.27 -18.87 11.99
N ASP A 285 13.91 -19.49 12.95
CA ASP A 285 14.89 -18.85 13.83
C ASP A 285 16.30 -19.25 13.37
N VAL A 286 17.17 -18.28 13.16
CA VAL A 286 18.55 -18.48 12.68
C VAL A 286 19.49 -17.60 13.51
N PRO A 287 20.61 -18.13 14.04
CA PRO A 287 21.61 -17.29 14.69
C PRO A 287 22.26 -16.35 13.68
N LEU A 288 22.54 -15.11 14.09
CA LEU A 288 23.33 -14.17 13.30
C LEU A 288 24.82 -14.41 13.61
N GLU A 289 25.59 -14.79 12.59
CA GLU A 289 27.01 -15.08 12.72
C GLU A 289 27.85 -13.80 12.62
N ALA A 290 28.88 -13.67 13.43
CA ALA A 290 29.78 -12.51 13.40
C ALA A 290 30.65 -12.55 12.13
N VAL A 291 30.51 -11.53 11.28
CA VAL A 291 31.30 -11.37 10.04
C VAL A 291 32.35 -10.26 10.16
N GLY A 292 32.28 -9.45 11.22
CA GLY A 292 33.24 -8.39 11.51
C GLY A 292 32.98 -7.74 12.87
N ALA A 293 33.79 -6.74 13.24
CA ALA A 293 33.63 -6.02 14.51
C ALA A 293 32.25 -5.32 14.54
N GLY A 294 31.39 -5.73 15.47
CA GLY A 294 30.02 -5.25 15.57
C GLY A 294 29.12 -5.58 14.37
N ALA A 295 29.54 -6.45 13.45
CA ALA A 295 28.80 -6.79 12.24
C ALA A 295 28.43 -8.27 12.23
N TYR A 296 27.13 -8.56 12.10
CA TYR A 296 26.59 -9.92 12.09
C TYR A 296 25.73 -10.15 10.85
N ALA A 297 25.73 -11.36 10.31
CA ALA A 297 24.96 -11.71 9.13
C ALA A 297 24.37 -13.13 9.20
N ALA A 298 23.24 -13.32 8.53
CA ALA A 298 22.68 -14.63 8.25
C ALA A 298 22.04 -14.63 6.85
N THR A 299 22.07 -15.78 6.19
CA THR A 299 21.37 -15.99 4.92
C THR A 299 20.34 -17.10 5.10
N ILE A 300 19.09 -16.81 4.75
CA ILE A 300 17.97 -17.75 4.89
C ILE A 300 17.35 -18.03 3.52
N PRO A 301 17.22 -19.28 3.08
CA PRO A 301 16.54 -19.61 1.83
C PRO A 301 15.04 -19.30 1.94
N LEU A 302 14.52 -18.57 0.95
CA LEU A 302 13.11 -18.24 0.81
C LEU A 302 12.49 -19.14 -0.26
N SER A 303 11.31 -19.69 0.04
CA SER A 303 10.63 -20.65 -0.84
C SER A 303 9.41 -20.06 -1.55
N ARG A 304 8.92 -18.89 -1.13
CA ARG A 304 7.71 -18.28 -1.67
C ARG A 304 7.82 -16.77 -1.79
N PRO A 305 7.27 -16.16 -2.85
CA PRO A 305 7.12 -14.72 -2.91
C PRO A 305 6.24 -14.19 -1.76
N GLY A 306 6.59 -13.01 -1.25
CA GLY A 306 5.81 -12.28 -0.25
C GLY A 306 6.68 -11.46 0.71
N ALA A 307 6.00 -10.85 1.68
CA ALA A 307 6.65 -10.03 2.70
C ALA A 307 7.20 -10.92 3.82
N TYR A 308 8.49 -10.73 4.12
CA TYR A 308 9.19 -11.36 5.22
C TYR A 308 9.57 -10.32 6.26
N VAL A 309 9.31 -10.62 7.53
CA VAL A 309 9.67 -9.78 8.67
C VAL A 309 10.76 -10.48 9.45
N ALA A 310 11.90 -9.80 9.62
CA ALA A 310 13.03 -10.28 10.39
C ALA A 310 13.11 -9.53 11.72
N THR A 311 13.00 -10.24 12.83
CA THR A 311 13.13 -9.69 14.18
C THR A 311 14.39 -10.25 14.84
N ALA A 312 15.37 -9.40 15.11
CA ALA A 312 16.53 -9.75 15.91
C ALA A 312 16.13 -9.85 17.39
N LEU A 313 16.52 -10.96 18.02
CA LEU A 313 16.34 -11.28 19.42
C LEU A 313 17.71 -11.35 20.06
N ASP A 314 17.85 -10.71 21.22
CA ASP A 314 19.05 -10.89 22.05
C ASP A 314 19.00 -12.27 22.71
N GLU A 315 20.07 -13.05 22.58
CA GLU A 315 20.06 -14.46 23.01
C GLU A 315 19.92 -14.60 24.54
N LEU A 316 20.46 -13.66 25.31
CA LEU A 316 20.44 -13.66 26.77
C LEU A 316 19.06 -13.23 27.29
N SER A 317 18.56 -12.09 26.82
CA SER A 317 17.30 -11.55 27.33
C SER A 317 16.06 -12.18 26.67
N LYS A 318 16.24 -12.87 25.53
CA LYS A 318 15.18 -13.36 24.63
C LYS A 318 14.18 -12.27 24.22
N GLN A 319 14.55 -10.99 24.36
CA GLN A 319 13.73 -9.85 23.96
C GLN A 319 14.06 -9.43 22.52
N PRO A 320 13.06 -8.94 21.77
CA PRO A 320 13.30 -8.34 20.47
C PRO A 320 14.10 -7.05 20.63
N VAL A 321 15.19 -6.92 19.89
CA VAL A 321 16.07 -5.75 19.89
C VAL A 321 15.94 -4.93 18.62
N ALA A 322 15.60 -5.52 17.48
CA ALA A 322 15.37 -4.77 16.26
C ALA A 322 14.43 -5.54 15.34
N THR A 323 13.61 -4.85 14.54
CA THR A 323 12.75 -5.46 13.54
C THR A 323 12.88 -4.74 12.20
N THR A 324 13.02 -5.52 11.13
CA THR A 324 13.05 -5.04 9.75
C THR A 324 12.23 -5.96 8.85
N GLY A 325 12.08 -5.62 7.57
CA GLY A 325 11.37 -6.44 6.62
C GLY A 325 11.97 -6.35 5.23
N ALA A 326 11.80 -7.43 4.47
CA ALA A 326 12.17 -7.52 3.07
C ALA A 326 11.02 -8.19 2.29
N VAL A 327 10.89 -7.88 1.01
CA VAL A 327 9.84 -8.45 0.16
C VAL A 327 10.50 -9.24 -0.95
N LEU A 328 10.24 -10.54 -1.01
CA LEU A 328 10.58 -11.35 -2.17
C LEU A 328 9.45 -11.20 -3.20
N THR A 329 9.73 -10.54 -4.32
CA THR A 329 8.74 -10.36 -5.39
C THR A 329 8.71 -11.58 -6.30
N ALA A 330 7.52 -11.96 -6.78
CA ALA A 330 7.40 -12.98 -7.81
C ALA A 330 7.93 -12.39 -9.12
N GLY A 331 8.94 -13.03 -9.72
CA GLY A 331 9.52 -12.55 -10.98
C GLY A 331 10.76 -11.66 -10.84
N GLU A 332 11.52 -11.75 -9.74
CA GLU A 332 12.87 -11.16 -9.70
C GLU A 332 13.76 -11.69 -10.83
N GLU A 333 13.53 -12.95 -11.23
CA GLU A 333 14.11 -13.61 -12.41
C GLU A 333 13.55 -13.13 -13.76
N LEU A 334 12.37 -12.48 -13.76
CA LEU A 334 11.78 -11.84 -14.94
C LEU A 334 12.23 -10.39 -15.10
N ARG A 335 13.02 -9.86 -14.15
CA ARG A 335 13.57 -8.52 -14.24
C ARG A 335 14.58 -8.53 -15.40
N PRO A 336 14.39 -7.69 -16.44
CA PRO A 336 15.30 -7.70 -17.58
C PRO A 336 16.72 -7.35 -17.11
N THR A 337 17.63 -8.32 -17.16
CA THR A 337 19.05 -8.12 -16.90
C THR A 337 19.71 -7.53 -18.13
N GLY A 338 20.29 -6.33 -18.02
CA GLY A 338 21.01 -5.69 -19.12
C GLY A 338 20.93 -4.16 -19.06
N SER A 339 21.57 -3.50 -20.03
CA SER A 339 21.43 -2.05 -20.20
C SER A 339 20.07 -1.73 -20.80
N ASP A 340 19.28 -0.89 -20.13
CA ASP A 340 18.00 -0.40 -20.63
C ASP A 340 18.24 0.57 -21.81
N ARG A 341 18.34 0.01 -23.01
CA ARG A 341 18.58 0.73 -24.26
C ARG A 341 17.49 1.78 -24.54
N ALA A 342 16.25 1.51 -24.12
CA ALA A 342 15.13 2.42 -24.32
C ALA A 342 15.24 3.65 -23.41
N LEU A 343 15.57 3.45 -22.13
CA LEU A 343 15.85 4.55 -21.21
C LEU A 343 17.06 5.38 -21.67
N LEU A 344 18.16 4.71 -22.04
CA LEU A 344 19.38 5.38 -22.50
C LEU A 344 19.14 6.19 -23.78
N SER A 345 18.34 5.69 -24.72
CA SER A 345 17.93 6.45 -25.91
C SER A 345 17.14 7.69 -25.53
N ARG A 346 16.19 7.56 -24.60
CA ARG A 346 15.35 8.68 -24.15
C ARG A 346 16.16 9.76 -23.41
N VAL A 347 17.12 9.36 -22.59
CA VAL A 347 18.06 10.29 -21.94
C VAL A 347 18.92 11.02 -22.98
N SER A 348 19.38 10.30 -24.00
CA SER A 348 20.13 10.88 -25.13
C SER A 348 19.32 11.94 -25.86
N GLU A 349 18.06 11.65 -26.20
CA GLU A 349 17.14 12.60 -26.86
C GLU A 349 16.89 13.85 -26.01
N LEU A 350 16.64 13.69 -24.71
CA LEU A 350 16.35 14.80 -23.79
C LEU A 350 17.56 15.70 -23.53
N THR A 351 18.77 15.15 -23.53
CA THR A 351 20.01 15.87 -23.22
C THR A 351 20.73 16.39 -24.47
N GLY A 352 20.22 16.07 -25.67
CA GLY A 352 20.94 16.29 -26.92
C GLY A 352 22.21 15.43 -27.05
N GLY A 353 22.32 14.37 -26.25
CA GLY A 353 23.41 13.39 -26.32
C GLY A 353 23.33 12.52 -27.57
N LYS A 354 24.39 11.75 -27.83
CA LYS A 354 24.44 10.74 -28.91
C LYS A 354 24.53 9.33 -28.33
N VAL A 355 23.65 8.43 -28.76
CA VAL A 355 23.77 6.99 -28.50
C VAL A 355 24.90 6.44 -29.37
N ARG A 356 25.83 5.70 -28.77
CA ARG A 356 26.95 5.07 -29.47
C ARG A 356 26.94 3.57 -29.25
N ASP A 357 26.95 2.81 -30.33
CA ASP A 357 27.07 1.35 -30.30
C ASP A 357 28.53 0.87 -30.37
N THR A 358 29.47 1.76 -30.65
CA THR A 358 30.91 1.45 -30.75
C THR A 358 31.77 2.53 -30.08
N LEU A 359 32.98 2.16 -29.67
CA LEU A 359 33.97 3.07 -29.07
C LEU A 359 34.68 3.96 -30.12
N ALA A 360 34.41 3.77 -31.40
CA ALA A 360 35.05 4.53 -32.47
C ALA A 360 34.66 6.01 -32.41
N GLY A 361 35.64 6.90 -32.49
CA GLY A 361 35.42 8.35 -32.58
C GLY A 361 35.04 9.06 -31.28
N ILE A 362 35.05 8.38 -30.12
CA ILE A 362 34.73 9.01 -28.81
C ILE A 362 35.61 10.24 -28.50
N PHE A 363 36.85 10.27 -28.99
CA PHE A 363 37.79 11.36 -28.76
C PHE A 363 37.71 12.50 -29.79
N THR A 364 36.92 12.35 -30.85
CA THR A 364 36.79 13.35 -31.93
C THR A 364 35.75 14.44 -31.62
N ASP A 365 34.74 14.13 -30.82
CA ASP A 365 33.64 15.04 -30.44
C ASP A 365 33.98 15.97 -29.25
N ARG A 366 35.25 16.41 -29.11
CA ARG A 366 35.61 17.43 -28.09
C ARG A 366 35.32 18.85 -28.59
N GLU A 367 34.05 19.24 -28.64
CA GLU A 367 33.65 20.64 -28.77
C GLU A 367 33.66 21.35 -27.40
N ALA A 368 34.85 21.58 -26.87
CA ALA A 368 35.04 22.67 -25.92
C ALA A 368 36.50 23.12 -25.99
N LYS A 369 36.79 24.13 -26.81
CA LYS A 369 37.98 24.95 -26.60
C LYS A 369 37.82 25.65 -25.26
N ARG A 370 38.28 25.02 -24.18
CA ARG A 370 38.33 25.64 -22.86
C ARG A 370 39.40 26.71 -22.89
N PHE A 371 38.98 27.97 -22.85
CA PHE A 371 39.89 29.09 -22.68
C PHE A 371 40.42 29.07 -21.25
N SER A 372 41.74 28.93 -21.10
CA SER A 372 42.43 29.16 -19.84
C SER A 372 42.96 30.59 -19.84
N TYR A 373 42.45 31.41 -18.92
CA TYR A 373 43.01 32.74 -18.68
C TYR A 373 44.22 32.60 -17.77
N ARG A 374 45.42 32.91 -18.27
CA ARG A 374 46.62 33.00 -17.43
C ARG A 374 46.71 34.39 -16.83
N ASN A 375 46.89 34.44 -15.51
CA ASN A 375 47.11 35.69 -14.80
C ASN A 375 48.49 36.28 -15.18
N LEU A 376 48.47 37.40 -15.90
CA LEU A 376 49.69 38.13 -16.33
C LEU A 376 50.09 39.23 -15.34
N THR A 377 49.39 39.40 -14.21
CA THR A 377 49.68 40.46 -13.24
C THR A 377 51.08 40.35 -12.68
N VAL A 378 51.51 39.16 -12.26
CA VAL A 378 52.86 38.93 -11.72
C VAL A 378 53.97 39.29 -12.73
N PRO A 379 53.98 38.76 -13.97
CA PRO A 379 55.01 39.13 -14.93
C PRO A 379 54.96 40.61 -15.36
N LEU A 380 53.77 41.21 -15.44
CA LEU A 380 53.64 42.65 -15.72
C LEU A 380 54.16 43.52 -14.57
N LEU A 381 54.01 43.07 -13.32
CA LEU A 381 54.49 43.79 -12.13
C LEU A 381 56.02 43.74 -12.06
N PHE A 382 56.64 42.61 -12.39
CA PHE A 382 58.09 42.52 -12.59
C PHE A 382 58.57 43.42 -13.73
N LEU A 383 57.86 43.44 -14.85
CA LEU A 383 58.19 44.33 -15.97
C LEU A 383 58.07 45.80 -15.58
N ALA A 384 57.03 46.18 -14.83
CA ALA A 384 56.85 47.54 -14.33
C ALA A 384 57.96 47.95 -13.35
N ALA A 385 58.32 47.07 -12.42
CA ALA A 385 59.45 47.30 -11.50
C ALA A 385 60.77 47.46 -12.27
N PHE A 386 61.02 46.62 -13.27
CA PHE A 386 62.20 46.72 -14.13
C PHE A 386 62.23 48.03 -14.92
N LEU A 387 61.10 48.45 -15.50
CA LEU A 387 61.00 49.72 -16.23
C LEU A 387 61.18 50.92 -15.30
N LEU A 388 60.66 50.85 -14.07
CA LEU A 388 60.85 51.89 -13.07
C LEU A 388 62.33 52.01 -12.68
N LEU A 389 63.00 50.90 -12.39
CA LEU A 389 64.43 50.87 -12.11
C LEU A 389 65.26 51.37 -13.30
N SER A 390 64.89 50.95 -14.51
CA SER A 390 65.52 51.43 -15.76
C SER A 390 65.31 52.93 -15.95
N GLY A 391 64.14 53.47 -15.60
CA GLY A 391 63.83 54.88 -15.65
C GLY A 391 64.58 55.71 -14.59
N VAL A 392 64.85 55.14 -13.42
CA VAL A 392 65.71 55.76 -12.40
C VAL A 392 67.17 55.72 -12.84
N ALA A 393 67.65 54.57 -13.34
CA ALA A 393 69.00 54.43 -13.88
C ALA A 393 69.23 55.42 -15.04
N ALA A 394 68.26 55.57 -15.93
CA ALA A 394 68.25 56.54 -17.03
C ALA A 394 68.41 58.00 -16.58
N ARG A 395 67.87 58.37 -15.41
CA ARG A 395 67.92 59.73 -14.87
C ARG A 395 69.18 59.97 -14.03
N ARG A 396 69.71 58.92 -13.40
CA ARG A 396 70.80 59.02 -12.42
C ARG A 396 72.18 58.72 -13.01
N LEU A 397 72.24 57.87 -14.03
CA LEU A 397 73.42 57.68 -14.88
C LEU A 397 73.17 58.51 -16.14
N ALA A 398 73.94 59.58 -16.34
CA ALA A 398 73.85 60.41 -17.53
C ALA A 398 73.87 59.52 -18.78
N MET A 399 72.73 59.49 -19.48
CA MET A 399 72.46 58.57 -20.58
C MET A 399 73.47 58.73 -21.72
N PRO A 400 74.25 57.69 -22.09
CA PRO A 400 75.05 57.73 -23.32
C PRO A 400 74.11 57.75 -24.54
N GLU A 401 74.49 58.49 -25.58
CA GLU A 401 73.73 58.79 -26.81
C GLU A 401 73.17 57.58 -27.59
N ALA A 402 73.44 56.34 -27.16
CA ALA A 402 72.95 55.12 -27.78
C ALA A 402 71.42 54.91 -27.60
N LEU A 403 70.83 55.37 -26.51
CA LEU A 403 69.40 55.15 -26.20
C LEU A 403 68.44 56.11 -26.90
N SER A 404 68.90 57.29 -27.32
CA SER A 404 68.11 58.22 -28.16
C SER A 404 67.91 57.66 -29.58
N ARG A 405 68.87 56.89 -30.10
CA ARG A 405 68.77 56.19 -31.40
C ARG A 405 67.79 55.01 -31.36
N LEU A 406 67.58 54.38 -30.19
CA LEU A 406 66.63 53.29 -30.02
C LEU A 406 65.17 53.79 -30.00
N LYS A 407 64.90 54.95 -29.38
CA LYS A 407 63.58 55.61 -29.44
C LYS A 407 63.17 55.95 -30.88
N ALA A 408 64.12 56.43 -31.70
CA ALA A 408 63.88 56.70 -33.12
C ALA A 408 63.60 55.42 -33.94
N ARG A 409 64.29 54.30 -33.63
CA ARG A 409 64.05 53.00 -34.29
C ARG A 409 62.72 52.33 -33.89
N VAL A 410 62.30 52.46 -32.64
CA VAL A 410 61.03 51.89 -32.15
C VAL A 410 59.82 52.71 -32.64
N ALA A 411 59.93 54.05 -32.65
CA ALA A 411 58.91 54.92 -33.24
C ALA A 411 58.75 54.68 -34.76
N GLY A 412 59.84 54.44 -35.48
CA GLY A 412 59.80 54.08 -36.91
C GLY A 412 59.36 52.63 -37.19
N GLY A 413 59.38 51.74 -36.18
CA GLY A 413 58.96 50.34 -36.31
C GLY A 413 57.46 50.12 -36.10
N LEU A 414 56.80 50.98 -35.31
CA LEU A 414 55.38 50.89 -34.98
C LEU A 414 54.45 51.53 -36.02
N SER A 415 54.96 52.39 -36.90
CA SER A 415 54.19 53.02 -38.00
C SER A 415 54.14 52.15 -39.28
N ARG A 416 55.15 51.32 -39.54
CA ARG A 416 55.27 50.47 -40.74
C ARG A 416 54.18 49.38 -40.93
N PRO A 417 53.57 48.77 -39.89
CA PRO A 417 52.54 47.74 -40.10
C PRO A 417 51.18 48.31 -40.51
N ARG A 418 50.89 49.58 -40.17
CA ARG A 418 49.62 50.25 -40.52
C ARG A 418 49.58 50.61 -42.00
N GLU A 419 50.68 51.11 -42.55
CA GLU A 419 50.78 51.44 -43.98
C GLU A 419 50.74 50.18 -44.86
N ARG A 420 51.40 49.08 -44.45
CA ARG A 420 51.34 47.80 -45.19
C ARG A 420 49.96 47.14 -45.18
N ARG A 421 49.19 47.28 -44.09
CA ARG A 421 47.79 46.81 -44.04
C ARG A 421 46.86 47.67 -44.90
N ALA A 422 47.06 48.99 -44.93
CA ALA A 422 46.30 49.89 -45.79
C ALA A 422 46.56 49.62 -47.28
N GLN A 423 47.82 49.36 -47.66
CA GLN A 423 48.18 49.02 -49.04
C GLN A 423 47.61 47.67 -49.48
N LYS A 424 47.69 46.63 -48.64
CA LYS A 424 47.06 45.33 -48.95
C LYS A 424 45.53 45.39 -49.05
N ALA A 425 44.88 46.21 -48.22
CA ALA A 425 43.43 46.41 -48.31
C ALA A 425 43.04 47.14 -49.61
N ALA A 426 43.85 48.11 -50.07
CA ALA A 426 43.62 48.80 -51.34
C ALA A 426 43.89 47.88 -52.55
N GLU A 427 44.86 46.98 -52.47
CA GLU A 427 45.16 46.00 -53.51
C GLU A 427 44.04 44.95 -53.64
N GLN A 428 43.52 44.46 -52.50
CA GLN A 428 42.36 43.56 -52.48
C GLN A 428 41.06 44.23 -52.97
N ALA A 429 40.87 45.52 -52.69
CA ALA A 429 39.73 46.27 -53.24
C ALA A 429 39.82 46.40 -54.77
N ARG A 430 41.01 46.63 -55.33
CA ARG A 430 41.23 46.69 -56.78
C ARG A 430 41.05 45.32 -57.46
N GLU A 431 41.47 44.23 -56.82
CA GLU A 431 41.21 42.87 -57.32
C GLU A 431 39.71 42.54 -57.30
N ALA A 432 38.97 42.96 -56.27
CA ALA A 432 37.52 42.79 -56.19
C ALA A 432 36.77 43.60 -57.27
N GLU A 433 37.19 44.84 -57.54
CA GLU A 433 36.64 45.65 -58.64
C GLU A 433 36.93 45.02 -60.01
N ALA A 434 38.14 44.51 -60.23
CA ALA A 434 38.50 43.80 -61.47
C ALA A 434 37.68 42.51 -61.68
N GLN A 435 37.45 41.74 -60.61
CA GLN A 435 36.60 40.54 -60.65
C GLN A 435 35.13 40.88 -60.96
N THR A 436 34.64 42.00 -60.43
CA THR A 436 33.27 42.48 -60.67
C THR A 436 33.10 42.92 -62.13
N GLN A 437 34.09 43.62 -62.70
CA GLN A 437 34.08 43.98 -64.13
C GLN A 437 34.14 42.76 -65.06
N THR A 438 34.90 41.70 -64.71
CA THR A 438 34.87 40.44 -65.48
C THR A 438 33.54 39.69 -65.38
N LEU A 439 32.85 39.75 -64.24
CA LEU A 439 31.53 39.17 -64.05
C LEU A 439 30.46 39.91 -64.87
N GLU A 440 30.52 41.23 -64.93
CA GLU A 440 29.63 42.05 -65.76
C GLU A 440 29.89 41.84 -67.28
N ALA A 441 31.15 41.65 -67.68
CA ALA A 441 31.51 41.29 -69.06
C ALA A 441 30.98 39.90 -69.46
N LEU A 442 30.98 38.93 -68.54
CA LEU A 442 30.41 37.59 -68.77
C LEU A 442 28.87 37.60 -68.80
N GLN A 443 28.22 38.43 -68.00
CA GLN A 443 26.76 38.58 -68.02
C GLN A 443 26.24 39.29 -69.27
N SER A 444 26.96 40.31 -69.77
CA SER A 444 26.63 40.98 -71.03
C SER A 444 26.89 40.09 -72.26
N ALA A 445 27.87 39.18 -72.21
CA ALA A 445 28.06 38.14 -73.22
C ALA A 445 26.91 37.10 -73.21
N LYS A 446 26.39 36.73 -72.02
CA LYS A 446 25.27 35.80 -71.86
C LYS A 446 23.93 36.38 -72.34
N GLN A 447 23.71 37.69 -72.21
CA GLN A 447 22.51 38.36 -72.69
C GLN A 447 22.46 38.53 -74.22
N ARG A 448 23.62 38.50 -74.91
CA ARG A 448 23.69 38.55 -76.39
C ARG A 448 23.30 37.23 -77.07
N THR A 449 23.35 36.11 -76.37
CA THR A 449 23.00 34.78 -76.92
C THR A 449 21.49 34.46 -76.83
N THR A 450 20.71 35.26 -76.10
CA THR A 450 19.27 35.05 -75.89
C THR A 450 18.35 35.65 -76.97
N VAL A 451 18.89 36.21 -78.07
CA VAL A 451 18.09 36.93 -79.10
C VAL A 451 17.77 36.07 -80.34
N HIS A 452 18.06 34.76 -80.34
CA HIS A 452 17.69 33.92 -81.48
C HIS A 452 17.18 32.53 -81.06
N ALA A 453 15.86 32.42 -80.87
CA ALA A 453 15.13 31.16 -80.93
C ALA A 453 13.76 31.41 -81.59
N PRO A 454 13.41 30.74 -82.70
CA PRO A 454 12.11 30.87 -83.36
C PRO A 454 11.00 30.12 -82.57
N PRO A 455 9.73 30.57 -82.64
CA PRO A 455 8.61 29.99 -81.91
C PRO A 455 7.86 28.93 -82.74
N VAL A 456 7.00 28.12 -82.07
CA VAL A 456 5.83 27.32 -82.55
C VAL A 456 5.82 25.95 -81.81
N VAL A 457 4.75 25.39 -81.26
CA VAL A 457 3.34 25.74 -81.04
C VAL A 457 2.84 24.89 -79.84
N ARG A 458 1.84 25.41 -79.13
CA ARG A 458 1.14 24.81 -77.99
C ARG A 458 0.10 23.79 -78.46
N ASP A 459 0.01 22.66 -77.77
CA ASP A 459 -1.25 21.94 -77.58
C ASP A 459 -1.76 22.19 -76.16
N ASP A 460 -3.04 22.51 -76.10
CA ASP A 460 -3.79 23.01 -74.96
C ASP A 460 -4.14 21.92 -73.94
N ILE A 461 -3.83 22.12 -72.66
CA ILE A 461 -4.72 21.70 -71.54
C ILE A 461 -4.63 22.74 -70.40
N ALA A 462 -5.78 23.25 -69.98
CA ALA A 462 -5.98 24.28 -68.97
C ALA A 462 -5.53 23.85 -67.53
N PRO A 463 -5.18 24.81 -66.66
CA PRO A 463 -4.76 24.55 -65.29
C PRO A 463 -5.97 24.35 -64.36
N ALA A 464 -6.14 23.14 -63.81
CA ALA A 464 -7.10 22.87 -62.76
C ALA A 464 -6.48 23.05 -61.36
N SER A 465 -7.21 23.80 -60.55
CA SER A 465 -7.00 24.13 -59.16
C SER A 465 -6.70 22.92 -58.25
N VAL A 466 -5.76 23.16 -57.36
CA VAL A 466 -5.28 22.31 -56.26
C VAL A 466 -6.43 21.78 -55.38
N PRO A 467 -6.58 20.45 -55.20
CA PRO A 467 -7.33 19.89 -54.09
C PRO A 467 -6.39 19.47 -52.95
N ARG A 468 -6.69 19.96 -51.75
CA ARG A 468 -6.20 19.44 -50.47
C ARG A 468 -6.69 18.01 -50.26
N PHE A 469 -5.78 17.05 -50.13
CA PHE A 469 -5.97 15.73 -49.48
C PHE A 469 -4.57 15.18 -49.16
N ALA A 470 -4.31 14.31 -48.20
CA ALA A 470 -5.05 13.81 -47.05
C ALA A 470 -4.00 13.13 -46.15
N ARG A 471 -4.27 13.11 -44.84
CA ARG A 471 -3.46 12.42 -43.83
C ARG A 471 -3.54 10.91 -44.08
N ALA A 472 -2.41 10.21 -43.98
CA ALA A 472 -2.32 8.76 -44.14
C ALA A 472 -3.21 8.01 -43.12
N PRO A 473 -3.78 6.84 -43.48
CA PRO A 473 -4.70 6.10 -42.63
C PRO A 473 -3.98 5.37 -41.48
N VAL A 474 -4.59 5.46 -40.30
CA VAL A 474 -4.26 4.70 -39.09
C VAL A 474 -4.86 3.29 -39.22
N PRO A 475 -4.12 2.20 -38.90
CA PRO A 475 -4.65 0.84 -38.95
C PRO A 475 -5.68 0.58 -37.83
N PRO A 476 -6.66 -0.31 -38.05
CA PRO A 476 -7.71 -0.59 -37.08
C PRO A 476 -7.21 -1.35 -35.84
N PRO A 477 -7.87 -1.20 -34.67
CA PRO A 477 -7.58 -1.98 -33.48
C PRO A 477 -8.01 -3.45 -33.67
N GLY A 478 -7.09 -4.37 -33.34
CA GLY A 478 -7.33 -5.81 -33.40
C GLY A 478 -8.37 -6.29 -32.38
N GLN A 479 -9.13 -7.30 -32.77
CA GLN A 479 -10.10 -8.01 -31.93
C GLN A 479 -9.41 -8.70 -30.74
N PRO A 480 -10.05 -8.76 -29.56
CA PRO A 480 -9.55 -9.54 -28.43
C PRO A 480 -9.67 -11.05 -28.69
N PRO A 481 -8.75 -11.88 -28.17
CA PRO A 481 -8.76 -13.33 -28.37
C PRO A 481 -9.92 -14.01 -27.61
N PRO A 482 -10.36 -15.20 -28.04
CA PRO A 482 -11.38 -15.98 -27.34
C PRO A 482 -10.87 -16.48 -25.97
N PRO A 483 -11.76 -16.69 -24.99
CA PRO A 483 -11.36 -17.21 -23.68
C PRO A 483 -10.86 -18.66 -23.79
N ALA A 484 -9.75 -18.93 -23.09
CA ALA A 484 -9.15 -20.25 -22.97
C ALA A 484 -10.09 -21.25 -22.27
N ALA A 485 -10.12 -22.48 -22.79
CA ALA A 485 -10.82 -23.60 -22.20
C ALA A 485 -10.34 -23.90 -20.76
N SER A 486 -11.30 -24.19 -19.88
CA SER A 486 -11.03 -24.66 -18.52
C SER A 486 -10.33 -26.02 -18.53
N PRO A 487 -9.38 -26.29 -17.61
CA PRO A 487 -8.80 -27.62 -17.47
C PRO A 487 -9.83 -28.59 -16.84
N PRO A 488 -9.72 -29.91 -17.10
CA PRO A 488 -10.60 -30.91 -16.50
C PRO A 488 -10.35 -31.04 -14.99
N PRO A 489 -11.35 -31.45 -14.19
CA PRO A 489 -11.17 -31.69 -12.77
C PRO A 489 -10.27 -32.90 -12.53
N ALA A 490 -9.24 -32.70 -11.71
CA ALA A 490 -8.38 -33.77 -11.22
C ALA A 490 -9.17 -34.73 -10.32
N ALA A 491 -8.93 -36.02 -10.53
CA ALA A 491 -9.47 -37.15 -9.79
C ALA A 491 -9.18 -37.05 -8.28
N GLY A 492 -10.13 -37.56 -7.49
CA GLY A 492 -10.07 -37.56 -6.04
C GLY A 492 -8.91 -38.37 -5.47
N ALA A 493 -8.27 -37.81 -4.45
CA ALA A 493 -7.46 -38.54 -3.49
C ALA A 493 -8.27 -38.70 -2.20
N ALA A 494 -8.51 -39.94 -1.82
CA ALA A 494 -9.19 -40.34 -0.60
C ALA A 494 -8.40 -39.90 0.64
N ALA A 495 -9.08 -39.24 1.58
CA ALA A 495 -8.55 -38.97 2.92
C ALA A 495 -8.88 -40.15 3.84
N GLY A 496 -7.84 -40.75 4.44
CA GLY A 496 -7.95 -41.68 5.56
C GLY A 496 -8.50 -41.01 6.83
N PRO A 497 -8.78 -41.80 7.88
CA PRO A 497 -9.66 -41.40 8.98
C PRO A 497 -9.05 -40.27 9.82
N PRO A 498 -9.84 -39.27 10.25
CA PRO A 498 -9.32 -38.18 11.07
C PRO A 498 -9.00 -38.66 12.48
N SER A 499 -7.77 -38.38 12.89
CA SER A 499 -7.32 -38.37 14.27
C SER A 499 -8.16 -37.40 15.11
N SER A 500 -8.37 -37.77 16.37
CA SER A 500 -9.24 -37.13 17.35
C SER A 500 -9.04 -35.61 17.45
N ARG A 501 -10.05 -34.86 17.02
CA ARG A 501 -10.16 -33.41 17.15
C ARG A 501 -10.27 -32.98 18.62
N GLN A 502 -9.50 -31.97 19.02
CA GLN A 502 -9.67 -31.31 20.32
C GLN A 502 -11.00 -30.54 20.35
N LEU A 503 -11.78 -30.78 21.40
CA LEU A 503 -13.13 -30.21 21.60
C LEU A 503 -13.08 -28.70 21.80
N SER A 504 -14.06 -28.00 21.22
CA SER A 504 -14.23 -26.55 21.37
C SER A 504 -14.74 -26.16 22.77
N ALA A 505 -14.51 -24.91 23.17
CA ALA A 505 -14.94 -24.39 24.48
C ALA A 505 -16.47 -24.50 24.69
N ALA A 506 -17.26 -24.46 23.61
CA ALA A 506 -18.70 -24.67 23.65
C ALA A 506 -19.06 -26.14 23.94
N GLU A 507 -18.33 -27.10 23.37
CA GLU A 507 -18.51 -28.54 23.62
C GLU A 507 -18.07 -28.92 25.04
N ILE A 508 -17.02 -28.29 25.58
CA ILE A 508 -16.59 -28.48 26.98
C ILE A 508 -17.64 -27.94 27.97
N LEU A 509 -18.28 -26.80 27.67
CA LEU A 509 -19.37 -26.25 28.48
C LEU A 509 -20.63 -27.13 28.42
N LEU A 510 -20.93 -27.72 27.26
CA LEU A 510 -22.08 -28.61 27.07
C LEU A 510 -21.86 -29.99 27.72
N ALA A 511 -20.62 -30.50 27.71
CA ALA A 511 -20.22 -31.71 28.42
C ALA A 511 -20.26 -31.52 29.96
N ARG A 512 -19.78 -30.39 30.48
CA ARG A 512 -19.90 -30.05 31.91
C ARG A 512 -21.35 -29.89 32.37
N ARG A 513 -22.25 -29.46 31.48
CA ARG A 513 -23.69 -29.35 31.78
C ARG A 513 -24.41 -30.70 31.73
N ARG A 514 -23.91 -31.67 30.95
CA ARG A 514 -24.40 -33.06 30.93
C ARG A 514 -23.91 -33.89 32.12
N GLY A 515 -22.69 -33.67 32.61
CA GLY A 515 -22.13 -34.38 33.77
C GLY A 515 -22.65 -33.95 35.16
N ARG A 516 -23.56 -32.96 35.22
CA ARG A 516 -24.20 -32.50 36.48
C ARG A 516 -25.58 -33.12 36.74
N LYS A 517 -25.98 -34.08 35.89
CA LYS A 517 -27.15 -34.95 36.09
C LYS A 517 -26.68 -36.41 36.04
N SER A 518 -25.95 -36.83 37.08
CA SER A 518 -25.94 -38.21 37.58
C SER A 518 -25.88 -38.15 39.09
#